data_AF-A0AA96PKN9-F1
#
_entry.id   AF-A0AA96PKN9-F1
#
_cell.length_a   1.000
_cell.length_b   1.000
_cell.length_c   1.000
_cell.angle_alpha   90.00
_cell.angle_beta   90.00
_cell.angle_gamma   90.00
#
_symmetry.space_group_name_H-M   'P 1'
#
loop_
_entity.id
_entity.type
_entity.pdbx_description
1 polymer ?
#
loop_
_entity_poly.entity_id
_entity_poly.type
_entity_poly.pdbx_seq_one_letter_code
_entity_poly.pdbx_strand_id
1 'polypeptide(L)'
;MRIRQHGRHITIEGDEDILQRAEGYAGYKIEATDKRYKDTKVSIEELKWLYNQAWRTRRKDHAVLYAIAQVNYIAENDFRDE
;
A
#
# COMPACT_ATOMS: atom_id res chain seq x y z
N MET A 1 -6.50 0.02 -9.13
CA MET A 1 -5.99 -1.09 -8.30
C MET A 1 -6.45 -2.43 -8.82
N ARG A 2 -5.50 -3.27 -9.24
CA ARG A 2 -5.66 -4.70 -9.45
C ARG A 2 -4.63 -5.41 -8.58
N ILE A 3 -5.07 -6.40 -7.81
CA ILE A 3 -4.17 -7.22 -6.98
C ILE A 3 -3.95 -8.52 -7.75
N ARG A 4 -2.70 -8.86 -8.03
CA ARG A 4 -2.29 -10.12 -8.64
C ARG A 4 -1.51 -10.95 -7.64
N GLN A 5 -1.83 -12.23 -7.56
CA GLN A 5 -1.12 -13.18 -6.72
C GLN A 5 -0.45 -14.24 -7.61
N HIS A 6 0.87 -14.31 -7.51
CA HIS A 6 1.74 -15.23 -8.24
C HIS A 6 2.37 -16.19 -7.23
N GLY A 7 1.63 -17.23 -6.84
CA GLY A 7 2.04 -18.13 -5.75
C GLY A 7 2.11 -17.39 -4.41
N ARG A 8 3.32 -17.24 -3.86
CA ARG A 8 3.57 -16.47 -2.63
C ARG A 8 3.85 -14.98 -2.88
N HIS A 9 3.89 -14.56 -4.14
CA HIS A 9 4.19 -13.19 -4.51
C HIS A 9 2.91 -12.38 -4.75
N ILE A 10 2.85 -11.14 -4.23
CA ILE A 10 1.75 -10.20 -4.48
C ILE A 10 2.26 -8.98 -5.23
N THR A 11 1.52 -8.60 -6.27
CA THR A 11 1.72 -7.36 -7.01
C THR A 11 0.42 -6.56 -7.01
N ILE A 12 0.54 -5.24 -6.83
CA ILE A 12 -0.58 -4.30 -6.94
C ILE A 12 -0.28 -3.38 -8.12
N GLU A 13 -1.26 -3.22 -9.01
CA GLU A 13 -1.13 -2.43 -10.24
C GLU A 13 -2.21 -1.34 -10.32
N GLY A 14 -1.91 -0.27 -11.05
CA GLY A 14 -2.86 0.81 -11.33
C GLY A 14 -3.07 1.74 -10.14
N ASP A 15 -2.06 1.88 -9.29
CA ASP A 15 -1.97 2.79 -8.16
C ASP A 15 -0.68 3.65 -8.20
N GLU A 16 0.10 3.57 -9.28
CA GLU A 16 1.43 4.17 -9.42
C GLU A 16 1.38 5.70 -9.27
N ASP A 17 0.35 6.36 -9.82
CA ASP A 17 0.11 7.81 -9.64
C ASP A 17 -0.17 8.18 -8.17
N ILE A 18 -0.86 7.31 -7.42
CA ILE A 18 -1.15 7.57 -6.01
C ILE A 18 0.15 7.44 -5.20
N LEU A 19 0.95 6.40 -5.48
CA LEU A 19 2.23 6.17 -4.82
C LEU A 19 3.22 7.32 -5.10
N GLN A 20 3.35 7.73 -6.36
CA GLN A 20 4.22 8.86 -6.72
C GLN A 20 3.82 10.16 -6.03
N ARG A 21 2.51 10.45 -5.94
CA ARG A 21 2.02 11.61 -5.19
C ARG A 21 2.29 11.47 -3.69
N ALA A 22 2.07 10.30 -3.12
CA ALA A 22 2.32 10.05 -1.70
C ALA A 22 3.79 10.31 -1.33
N GLU A 23 4.73 9.79 -2.11
CA GLU A 23 6.17 10.03 -1.93
C GLU A 23 6.54 11.50 -2.13
N GLY A 24 5.99 12.15 -3.16
CA GLY A 24 6.16 13.59 -3.37
C GLY A 24 5.66 14.43 -2.20
N TYR A 25 4.57 14.01 -1.54
CA TYR A 25 4.03 14.67 -0.35
C TYR A 25 4.80 14.39 0.93
N ALA A 26 5.37 13.18 1.06
CA ALA A 26 6.14 12.74 2.21
C ALA A 26 7.57 13.30 2.17
N GLY A 27 8.14 13.47 0.97
CA GLY A 27 9.53 13.85 0.75
C GLY A 27 10.51 12.68 0.87
N TYR A 28 10.01 11.45 0.95
CA TYR A 28 10.79 10.22 1.05
C TYR A 28 9.98 9.03 0.51
N LYS A 29 10.68 7.94 0.20
CA LYS A 29 10.08 6.68 -0.22
C LYS A 29 9.34 6.02 0.94
N ILE A 30 8.09 5.63 0.73
CA ILE A 30 7.30 4.96 1.76
C ILE A 30 7.65 3.47 1.73
N GLU A 31 8.08 2.94 2.88
CA GLU A 31 8.51 1.55 3.04
C GLU A 31 7.70 0.86 4.15
N ALA A 32 7.66 -0.46 4.11
CA ALA A 32 6.93 -1.25 5.09
C ALA A 32 7.50 -1.05 6.50
N THR A 33 6.60 -0.99 7.47
CA THR A 33 6.94 -0.88 8.89
C THR A 33 7.61 -2.18 9.36
N ASP A 34 8.56 -2.08 10.28
CA ASP A 34 9.24 -3.25 10.85
C ASP A 34 8.19 -4.23 11.44
N LYS A 35 8.39 -5.54 11.19
CA LYS A 35 7.56 -6.68 11.60
C LYS A 35 7.25 -6.74 13.10
N ARG A 36 7.92 -5.92 13.93
CA ARG A 36 7.61 -5.76 15.35
C ARG A 36 6.24 -5.11 15.60
N TYR A 37 5.71 -4.35 14.65
CA TYR A 37 4.36 -3.77 14.72
C TYR A 37 3.32 -4.68 14.07
N LYS A 38 3.09 -5.86 14.67
CA LYS A 38 2.12 -6.87 14.18
C LYS A 38 0.65 -6.45 14.32
N ASP A 39 0.37 -5.36 15.00
CA ASP A 39 -1.00 -4.92 15.33
C ASP A 39 -1.69 -4.14 14.21
N THR A 40 -1.03 -3.92 13.08
CA THR A 40 -1.57 -3.12 11.96
C THR A 40 -1.79 -3.97 10.71
N LYS A 41 -2.38 -5.16 10.88
CA LYS A 41 -2.79 -6.00 9.74
C LYS A 41 -3.80 -5.24 8.88
N VAL A 42 -3.40 -4.95 7.65
CA VAL A 42 -4.27 -4.28 6.69
C VAL A 42 -5.14 -5.32 6.00
N SER A 43 -6.46 -5.21 6.13
CA SER A 43 -7.38 -6.06 5.36
C SER A 43 -7.43 -5.63 3.90
N ILE A 44 -7.80 -6.55 2.99
CA ILE A 44 -7.98 -6.23 1.57
C ILE A 44 -9.13 -5.23 1.35
N GLU A 45 -10.18 -5.28 2.19
CA GLU A 45 -11.28 -4.32 2.19
C GLU A 45 -10.81 -2.91 2.55
N GLU A 46 -10.00 -2.79 3.60
CA GLU A 46 -9.43 -1.52 4.04
C GLU A 46 -8.49 -0.93 2.99
N LEU A 47 -7.63 -1.77 2.40
CA LEU A 47 -6.74 -1.36 1.31
C LEU A 47 -7.54 -0.83 0.11
N LYS A 48 -8.61 -1.52 -0.30
CA LYS A 48 -9.51 -1.07 -1.38
C LYS A 48 -10.21 0.23 -1.02
N TRP A 49 -10.64 0.38 0.23
CA TRP A 49 -11.29 1.60 0.70
C TRP A 49 -10.33 2.80 0.65
N LEU A 50 -9.11 2.64 1.17
CA LEU A 50 -8.06 3.66 1.13
C LEU A 50 -7.68 4.04 -0.31
N TYR A 51 -7.52 3.06 -1.19
CA TYR A 51 -7.28 3.29 -2.62
C TYR A 51 -8.38 4.18 -3.22
N ASN A 52 -9.64 3.83 -2.98
CA ASN A 52 -10.78 4.59 -3.52
C ASN A 52 -10.82 6.01 -2.97
N GLN A 53 -10.50 6.21 -1.69
CA GLN A 53 -10.41 7.54 -1.10
C GLN A 53 -9.28 8.37 -1.73
N ALA A 54 -8.09 7.78 -1.89
CA ALA A 54 -6.94 8.44 -2.51
C ALA A 54 -7.17 8.79 -3.99
N TRP A 55 -7.84 7.90 -4.72
CA TRP A 55 -8.20 8.10 -6.13
C TRP A 55 -9.25 9.20 -6.30
N ARG A 56 -10.33 9.17 -5.51
CA ARG A 56 -11.46 10.10 -5.66
C ARG A 56 -11.15 11.50 -5.19
N THR A 57 -10.54 11.66 -4.01
CA THR A 57 -10.36 12.99 -3.40
C THR A 57 -9.05 13.65 -3.81
N ARG A 58 -8.06 12.86 -4.23
CA ARG A 58 -6.69 13.28 -4.52
C ARG A 58 -5.99 14.03 -3.37
N ARG A 59 -6.51 13.94 -2.15
CA ARG A 59 -5.92 14.59 -0.97
C ARG A 59 -4.59 13.93 -0.57
N LYS A 60 -3.70 14.75 0.00
CA LYS A 60 -2.38 14.32 0.48
C LYS A 60 -2.46 13.21 1.52
N ASP A 61 -3.28 13.38 2.55
CA ASP A 61 -3.47 12.43 3.63
C ASP A 61 -3.95 11.07 3.12
N HIS A 62 -4.94 11.05 2.22
CA HIS A 62 -5.44 9.80 1.65
C HIS A 62 -4.40 9.07 0.82
N ALA A 63 -3.60 9.78 0.01
CA ALA A 63 -2.53 9.18 -0.77
C ALA A 63 -1.46 8.55 0.14
N VAL A 64 -1.05 9.26 1.19
CA VAL A 64 -0.04 8.77 2.15
C VAL A 64 -0.57 7.57 2.95
N LEU A 65 -1.80 7.64 3.46
CA LEU A 65 -2.42 6.53 4.20
C LEU A 65 -2.54 5.28 3.33
N TYR A 66 -2.97 5.44 2.07
CA TYR A 66 -3.02 4.34 1.12
C TYR A 66 -1.63 3.73 0.87
N ALA A 67 -0.62 4.56 0.61
CA ALA A 67 0.74 4.09 0.31
C ALA A 67 1.32 3.28 1.48
N ILE A 68 1.13 3.74 2.73
CA ILE A 68 1.54 3.01 3.95
C ILE A 68 0.81 1.67 4.06
N ALA A 69 -0.51 1.68 3.87
CA ALA A 69 -1.30 0.46 3.94
C ALA A 69 -0.89 -0.55 2.86
N GLN A 70 -0.59 -0.08 1.66
CA GLN A 70 -0.17 -0.88 0.50
C GLN A 70 1.16 -1.58 0.75
N VAL A 71 2.18 -0.86 1.22
CA VAL A 71 3.50 -1.48 1.49
C VAL A 71 3.44 -2.49 2.64
N ASN A 72 2.63 -2.21 3.67
CA ASN A 72 2.43 -3.15 4.77
C ASN A 72 1.65 -4.39 4.32
N TYR A 73 0.59 -4.22 3.52
CA TYR A 73 -0.17 -5.34 2.97
C TYR A 73 0.71 -6.26 2.13
N ILE A 74 1.57 -5.70 1.25
CA ILE A 74 2.53 -6.50 0.49
C ILE A 74 3.51 -7.21 1.42
N ALA A 75 4.14 -6.51 2.37
CA ALA A 75 5.13 -7.11 3.27
C ALA A 75 4.56 -8.26 4.13
N GLU A 76 3.27 -8.21 4.45
CA GLU A 76 2.58 -9.25 5.22
C GLU A 76 2.16 -10.47 4.40
N ASN A 77 2.01 -10.33 3.08
CA ASN A 77 1.40 -11.36 2.23
C ASN A 77 2.32 -11.82 1.08
N ASP A 78 3.39 -11.09 0.78
CA ASP A 78 4.45 -11.43 -0.18
C ASP A 78 5.55 -12.20 0.56
N PHE A 79 5.47 -13.52 0.51
CA PHE A 79 6.43 -14.44 1.14
C PHE A 79 7.37 -15.01 0.08
N ARG A 80 8.15 -14.15 -0.56
CA ARG A 80 9.26 -14.63 -1.39
C ARG A 80 10.18 -15.43 -0.48
N ASP A 81 10.46 -16.68 -0.85
CA ASP A 81 11.57 -17.39 -0.25
C ASP A 81 12.83 -16.59 -0.66
N GLU A 82 13.55 -16.04 0.32
CA GLU A 82 14.82 -15.31 0.10
C GLU A 82 15.85 -16.17 -0.65
#